data_AF-A0A1Z9PYV3-F1
#
_entry.id   AF-A0A1Z9PYV3-F1
#
_cell.length_a   1.000
_cell.length_b   1.000
_cell.length_c   1.000
_cell.angle_alpha   90.00
_cell.angle_beta   90.00
_cell.angle_gamma   90.00
#
_symmetry.space_group_name_H-M   'P 1'
#
loop_
_entity.id
_entity.type
_entity.pdbx_description
1 polymer ?
#
loop_
_entity_poly.entity_id
_entity_poly.type
_entity_poly.pdbx_seq_one_letter_code
_entity_poly.pdbx_strand_id
1 'polypeptide(L)' 'MNRFILRDGQMITTKIKPDGLDVYEYAHGITDRTYMLLSDKAEVAFLLKCGDEANVQFQKP' A
#
# COMPACT_ATOMS: atom_id res chain seq x y z
N MET A 1 5.14 3.39 9.30
CA MET A 1 5.12 2.27 8.33
C MET A 1 3.66 2.02 8.01
N ASN A 2 3.29 1.91 6.74
CA ASN A 2 1.89 1.83 6.34
C ASN A 2 1.50 0.38 6.09
N ARG A 3 0.34 -0.02 6.60
CA ARG A 3 -0.25 -1.34 6.34
C ARG A 3 -1.37 -1.19 5.32
N PHE A 4 -1.34 -1.99 4.27
CA PHE A 4 -2.41 -2.07 3.28
C PHE A 4 -3.05 -3.45 3.36
N ILE A 5 -4.38 -3.49 3.45
CA ILE A 5 -5.16 -4.72 3.43
C ILE A 5 -5.73 -4.86 2.02
N LEU A 6 -5.32 -5.92 1.33
CA LEU A 6 -5.87 -6.33 0.04
C LEU A 6 -7.25 -6.94 0.23
N ARG A 7 -8.02 -7.00 -0.84
CA ARG A 7 -9.40 -7.49 -0.83
C ARG A 7 -9.50 -8.98 -0.58
N ASP A 8 -8.43 -9.74 -0.85
CA ASP A 8 -8.31 -11.15 -0.49
C ASP A 8 -7.92 -11.37 1.00
N GLY A 9 -7.74 -10.29 1.75
CA GLY A 9 -7.39 -10.31 3.18
C GLY A 9 -5.89 -10.35 3.45
N GLN A 10 -5.04 -10.39 2.42
CA GLN A 10 -3.59 -10.27 2.62
C GLN A 10 -3.22 -8.87 3.11
N MET A 11 -2.14 -8.80 3.89
CA MET A 11 -1.62 -7.53 4.42
C MET A 11 -0.22 -7.26 3.90
N ILE A 12 -0.03 -6.10 3.29
CA ILE A 12 1.26 -5.62 2.81
C ILE A 12 1.72 -4.46 3.69
N THR A 13 2.96 -4.53 4.17
CA THR A 13 3.58 -3.47 4.95
C THR A 13 4.61 -2.74 4.10
N THR A 14 4.47 -1.43 3.93
CA THR A 14 5.30 -0.62 3.02
C THR A 14 5.49 0.81 3.52
N LYS A 15 6.45 1.54 2.93
CA LYS A 15 6.64 2.98 3.11
C LYS A 15 5.80 3.80 2.13
N ILE A 16 5.20 3.17 1.12
CA ILE A 16 4.32 3.81 0.13
C ILE A 16 3.17 4.49 0.84
N LYS A 17 2.92 5.74 0.43
CA LYS A 17 1.76 6.51 0.87
C LYS A 17 0.55 6.17 -0.02
N PRO A 18 -0.67 6.27 0.52
CA PRO A 18 -1.90 6.00 -0.24
C PRO A 18 -2.25 7.09 -1.27
N ASP A 19 -1.32 8.01 -1.58
CA ASP A 19 -1.60 9.21 -2.38
C ASP A 19 -2.18 8.84 -3.76
N GLY A 20 -3.38 9.34 -4.05
CA GLY A 20 -4.10 9.06 -5.30
C GLY A 20 -4.77 7.68 -5.37
N LEU A 21 -4.80 6.92 -4.27
CA LEU A 21 -5.56 5.68 -4.15
C LEU A 21 -6.88 5.93 -3.43
N ASP A 22 -7.92 5.21 -3.84
CA ASP A 22 -9.21 5.20 -3.16
C ASP A 22 -9.15 4.21 -1.98
N VAL A 23 -8.94 4.75 -0.77
CA VAL A 23 -8.70 3.97 0.44
C VAL A 23 -9.55 4.48 1.62
N TYR A 24 -9.91 3.55 2.50
CA TYR A 24 -10.31 3.88 3.87
C TYR A 24 -9.10 3.78 4.80
N GLU A 25 -8.87 4.83 5.59
CA GLU A 25 -7.78 4.86 6.57
C GLU A 25 -8.29 4.59 7.99
N TYR A 26 -7.67 3.61 8.64
CA TYR A 26 -7.74 3.38 10.07
C TYR A 26 -6.40 3.72 10.73
N ALA A 27 -6.40 4.73 11.60
CA ALA A 27 -5.24 5.13 12.39
C ALA A 27 -5.36 4.60 13.83
N HIS A 28 -4.30 3.94 14.32
CA HIS A 28 -4.16 3.59 15.73
C HIS A 28 -2.97 4.35 16.31
N GLY A 29 -3.23 5.31 17.20
CA GLY A 29 -2.20 6.20 17.72
C GLY A 29 -1.62 7.12 16.63
N ILE A 30 -0.36 7.54 16.82
CA ILE A 30 0.26 8.58 15.97
C ILE A 30 0.94 7.98 14.73
N THR A 31 1.45 6.76 14.81
CA THR A 31 2.36 6.19 13.81
C THR A 31 1.76 5.07 12.97
N ASP A 32 0.71 4.41 13.45
CA ASP A 32 0.24 3.17 12.86
C ASP A 32 -0.99 3.46 12.00
N ARG A 33 -0.77 3.47 10.67
CA ARG A 33 -1.83 3.67 9.69
C ARG A 33 -2.08 2.39 8.91
N THR A 34 -3.35 2.05 8.80
CA THR A 34 -3.86 0.90 8.08
C THR A 34 -4.82 1.39 7.02
N TYR A 35 -4.63 0.92 5.79
CA TYR A 35 -5.37 1.35 4.62
C TYR A 35 -6.10 0.16 4.01
N MET A 36 -7.40 0.30 3.82
CA MET A 36 -8.23 -0.67 3.11
C MET A 36 -8.55 -0.13 1.71
N LEU A 37 -8.25 -0.91 0.68
CA LEU A 37 -8.47 -0.52 -0.71
C LEU A 37 -9.95 -0.68 -1.08
N LEU A 38 -10.58 0.42 -1.49
CA LEU A 38 -12.03 0.46 -1.67
C LEU A 38 -12.50 -0.07 -3.04
N SER A 39 -11.59 -0.26 -3.99
CA SER A 39 -11.88 -0.80 -5.31
C SER A 39 -10.76 -1.67 -5.87
N ASP A 40 -11.10 -2.57 -6.80
CA ASP A 40 -10.11 -3.38 -7.52
C ASP A 40 -9.11 -2.50 -8.28
N LYS A 41 -9.59 -1.36 -8.82
CA LYS A 41 -8.74 -0.37 -9.47
C LYS A 41 -7.69 0.22 -8.52
N ALA A 42 -8.07 0.54 -7.29
CA ALA A 42 -7.14 1.05 -6.29
C ALA A 42 -6.11 -0.02 -5.89
N GLU A 43 -6.55 -1.27 -5.75
CA GLU A 43 -5.66 -2.40 -5.44
C GLU A 43 -4.62 -2.66 -6.53
N VAL A 44 -5.05 -2.71 -7.79
CA VAL A 44 -4.12 -2.86 -8.92
C VAL A 44 -3.13 -1.70 -8.98
N ALA A 45 -3.59 -0.46 -8.82
CA ALA A 45 -2.72 0.71 -8.80
C ALA A 45 -1.71 0.68 -7.63
N PHE A 46 -2.13 0.19 -6.46
CA PHE A 46 -1.24 -0.02 -5.32
C PHE A 46 -0.17 -1.08 -5.61
N LEU A 47 -0.56 -2.24 -6.14
CA LEU A 47 0.35 -3.33 -6.44
C LEU A 47 1.38 -2.94 -7.52
N LEU A 48 0.98 -2.15 -8.52
CA LEU A 48 1.90 -1.59 -9.51
C LEU A 48 2.94 -0.68 -8.84
N LYS A 49 2.51 0.24 -7.96
CA LYS A 49 3.44 1.10 -7.20
C LYS A 49 4.40 0.28 -6.32
N CYS A 50 3.92 -0.80 -5.69
CA CYS A 50 4.78 -1.71 -4.92
C CYS A 50 5.81 -2.40 -5.81
N GLY A 51 5.40 -2.86 -6.99
CA GLY A 51 6.29 -3.48 -7.97
C GLY A 51 7.38 -2.52 -8.44
N ASP A 52 7.03 -1.27 -8.73
CA ASP A 52 7.99 -0.24 -9.15
C ASP A 52 9.04 0.03 -8.07
N GLU A 53 8.65 0.16 -6.79
CA GLU A 53 9.61 0.33 -5.69
C GLU A 53 10.51 -0.90 -5.51
N ALA A 54 9.96 -2.11 -5.61
CA ALA A 54 10.76 -3.34 -5.53
C ALA A 54 11.79 -3.39 -6.66
N ASN A 55 11.38 -3.09 -7.89
CA ASN A 55 12.26 -3.08 -9.06
C ASN A 55 13.37 -2.03 -8.96
N VAL A 56 13.08 -0.85 -8.39
CA VAL A 56 14.10 0.20 -8.12
C VAL A 56 15.12 -0.27 -7.08
N GLN A 57 14.73 -1.09 -6.09
CA GLN A 57 15.69 -1.62 -5.11
C GLN A 57 16.64 -2.67 -5.70
N PHE A 58 16.25 -3.40 -6.73
CA PHE A 58 17.11 -4.38 -7.41
C PHE A 58 18.12 -3.76 -8.38
N GLN A 59 18.02 -2.46 -8.67
CA GLN A 59 19.03 -1.74 -9.46
C GLN A 59 20.11 -1.14 -8.56
N LYS A 60 20.99 -1.99 -8.03
CA LYS A 60 22.31 -1.52 -7.59
C LYS A 60 23.36 -2.63 -7.75
N PRO A 61 24.31 -2.51 -8.70
CA PRO A 61 25.56 -3.28 -8.68
C PRO A 61 26.48 -2.82 -7.54
#